data_AF-A0A2S2QMN4-F1
#
_entry.id   AF-A0A2S2QMN4-F1
#
_cell.length_a   1.000
_cell.length_b   1.000
_cell.length_c   1.000
_cell.angle_alpha   90.00
_cell.angle_beta   90.00
_cell.angle_gamma   90.00
#
_symmetry.space_group_name_H-M   'P 1'
#
loop_
_entity.id
_entity.type
_entity.pdbx_description
1 polymer ?
#
loop_
_entity_poly.entity_id
_entity_poly.type
_entity_poly.pdbx_seq_one_letter_code
_entity_poly.pdbx_strand_id
1 'polypeptide(L)'
;MLSDDTIYVGLLVLSFLFSFLFRKVKHKNVKQWLSTIVGAIIVLAVSGLHIAHPIICTLVNAIFIQFDKRHCHILSFIFTFGYLIFFRMTTYFGIPYPPAHTNLIQMMLTLKLIGLSFEVHDSYIISNQKDTKFDAEKNFKIIDQPSILEIFHYAFCYIGILTGPYIKYRTYWDLFNHHYWKKAAFLNIIFKKVRVIPILIICYLVTMWMFPLNEFYNESFYKSSSLSYRLWYMYTSFFIFRTRLYLGFIFSELICIASGMGAYPAISDPQSGCGPTKNFESLKKDHFEKEEIYNFDCVESIDIMKVETISTVRGATRIWNMTIQYWIAEYVYRRFPIKNFRTLAAFGISALWHGIYTGYYVSLCSVPFYLAVEDIYNKHYRNYANSAGVSKSLIVKKYL
;
A
#
# COMPACT_ATOMS: atom_id res chain seq x y z
N MET A 1 -10.92 18.95 -13.21
CA MET A 1 -9.78 18.00 -13.11
C MET A 1 -8.49 18.69 -12.65
N LEU A 2 -8.03 19.78 -13.28
CA LEU A 2 -6.74 20.41 -12.89
C LEU A 2 -6.65 20.87 -11.41
N SER A 3 -7.75 21.36 -10.83
CA SER A 3 -7.75 21.89 -9.44
C SER A 3 -7.43 20.80 -8.40
N ASP A 4 -8.10 19.65 -8.47
CA ASP A 4 -7.94 18.57 -7.48
C ASP A 4 -6.58 17.90 -7.58
N ASP A 5 -6.06 17.69 -8.79
CA ASP A 5 -4.72 17.15 -9.00
C ASP A 5 -3.64 18.13 -8.51
N THR A 6 -3.84 19.43 -8.69
CA THR A 6 -2.92 20.46 -8.17
C THR A 6 -2.91 20.49 -6.65
N ILE A 7 -4.09 20.41 -6.01
CA ILE A 7 -4.22 20.33 -4.54
C ILE A 7 -3.51 19.09 -4.03
N TYR A 8 -3.76 17.94 -4.64
CA TYR A 8 -3.17 16.66 -4.23
C TYR A 8 -1.64 16.64 -4.36
N VAL A 9 -1.10 17.08 -5.50
CA VAL A 9 0.36 17.17 -5.68
C VAL A 9 0.96 18.20 -4.72
N GLY A 10 0.30 19.35 -4.52
CA GLY A 10 0.72 20.36 -3.56
C GLY A 10 0.83 19.82 -2.14
N LEU A 11 -0.17 19.04 -1.69
CA LEU A 11 -0.16 18.39 -0.38
C LEU A 11 0.94 17.33 -0.25
N LEU A 12 1.21 16.55 -1.30
CA LEU A 12 2.31 15.59 -1.31
C LEU A 12 3.67 16.27 -1.21
N VAL A 13 3.89 17.33 -2.00
CA VAL A 13 5.14 18.11 -1.97
C VAL A 13 5.32 18.76 -0.60
N LEU A 14 4.26 19.38 -0.06
CA LEU A 14 4.31 19.98 1.27
C LEU A 14 4.61 18.94 2.36
N SER A 15 3.98 17.76 2.29
CA SER A 15 4.23 16.63 3.21
C SER A 15 5.67 16.11 3.09
N PHE A 16 6.22 16.07 1.88
CA PHE A 16 7.60 15.68 1.64
C PHE A 16 8.58 16.70 2.24
N LEU A 17 8.37 18.00 2.01
CA LEU A 17 9.20 19.07 2.59
C LEU A 17 9.10 19.08 4.13
N PHE A 18 7.88 18.96 4.66
CA PHE A 18 7.63 18.87 6.09
C PHE A 18 8.35 17.67 6.73
N SER A 19 8.53 16.57 6.00
CA SER A 19 9.18 15.36 6.52
C SER A 19 10.64 15.59 6.93
N PHE A 20 11.35 16.54 6.30
CA PHE A 20 12.69 16.92 6.75
C PHE A 20 12.69 17.66 8.09
N LEU A 21 11.67 18.48 8.35
CA LEU A 21 11.47 19.13 9.66
C LEU A 21 11.06 18.11 10.71
N PHE A 22 10.09 17.26 10.38
CA PHE A 22 9.63 16.15 11.23
C PHE A 22 10.78 15.23 11.67
N ARG A 23 11.72 14.93 10.78
CA ARG A 23 12.89 14.09 11.10
C ARG A 23 13.76 14.68 12.21
N LYS A 24 13.84 16.02 12.32
CA LYS A 24 14.66 16.71 13.34
C LYS A 24 14.07 16.62 14.75
N VAL A 25 12.78 16.32 14.90
CA VAL A 25 12.14 16.21 16.22
C VAL A 25 12.63 14.95 16.94
N LYS A 26 13.21 15.13 18.13
CA LYS A 26 13.81 14.04 18.93
C LYS A 26 12.88 13.47 20.00
N HIS A 27 12.03 14.30 20.61
CA HIS A 27 11.13 13.85 21.68
C HIS A 27 9.99 13.00 21.11
N LYS A 28 9.85 11.77 21.62
CA LYS A 28 8.85 10.78 21.17
C LYS A 28 7.43 11.34 21.13
N ASN A 29 6.94 11.85 22.26
CA ASN A 29 5.55 12.33 22.38
C ASN A 29 5.29 13.53 21.46
N VAL A 30 6.21 14.49 21.40
CA VAL A 30 6.12 15.66 20.51
C VAL A 30 6.08 15.20 19.06
N LYS A 31 6.96 14.27 18.68
CA LYS A 31 7.02 13.74 17.32
C LYS A 31 5.72 13.01 16.95
N GLN A 32 5.18 12.20 17.86
CA GLN A 32 3.94 11.45 17.63
C GLN A 32 2.75 12.40 17.45
N TRP A 33 2.55 13.34 18.38
CA TRP A 33 1.51 14.36 18.29
C TRP A 33 1.65 15.22 17.03
N LEU A 34 2.86 15.65 16.70
CA LEU A 34 3.13 16.40 15.48
C LEU A 34 2.70 15.61 14.23
N SER A 35 2.99 14.30 14.20
CA SER A 35 2.60 13.46 13.06
C SER A 35 1.08 13.35 12.90
N THR A 36 0.35 13.31 14.02
CA THR A 36 -1.10 13.15 14.08
C THR A 36 -1.82 14.46 13.79
N ILE A 37 -1.36 15.57 14.36
CA ILE A 37 -1.96 16.90 14.16
C ILE A 37 -1.84 17.30 12.69
N VAL A 38 -0.65 17.14 12.09
CA VAL A 38 -0.46 17.44 10.66
C VAL A 38 -1.31 16.53 9.78
N GLY A 39 -1.41 15.24 10.11
CA GLY A 39 -2.29 14.32 9.37
C GLY A 39 -3.76 14.71 9.49
N ALA A 40 -4.23 15.05 10.69
CA ALA A 40 -5.59 15.53 10.92
C ALA A 40 -5.89 16.83 10.16
N ILE A 41 -4.93 17.76 10.09
CA ILE A 41 -5.05 18.99 9.29
C ILE A 41 -5.18 18.66 7.79
N ILE A 42 -4.35 17.74 7.28
CA ILE A 42 -4.42 17.31 5.87
C ILE A 42 -5.79 16.68 5.58
N VAL A 43 -6.27 15.78 6.45
CA VAL A 43 -7.59 15.14 6.30
C VAL A 43 -8.68 16.21 6.33
N LEU A 44 -8.64 17.14 7.29
CA LEU A 44 -9.65 18.20 7.38
C LEU A 44 -9.66 19.08 6.13
N ALA A 45 -8.48 19.44 5.61
CA ALA A 45 -8.34 20.28 4.43
C ALA A 45 -8.94 19.65 3.16
N VAL A 46 -8.80 18.33 2.98
CA VAL A 46 -9.32 17.64 1.78
C VAL A 46 -10.72 17.06 1.96
N SER A 47 -11.16 16.86 3.19
CA SER A 47 -12.45 16.21 3.50
C SER A 47 -13.55 17.18 3.91
N GLY A 48 -13.23 18.35 4.45
CA GLY A 48 -14.23 19.22 5.07
C GLY A 48 -15.05 18.43 6.11
N LEU A 49 -16.38 18.49 6.04
CA LEU A 49 -17.28 17.77 6.95
C LEU A 49 -17.17 16.24 6.83
N HIS A 50 -16.69 15.71 5.70
CA HIS A 50 -16.51 14.27 5.52
C HIS A 50 -15.38 13.68 6.38
N ILE A 51 -14.63 14.50 7.12
CA ILE A 51 -13.68 14.03 8.15
C ILE A 51 -14.35 13.18 9.24
N ALA A 52 -15.68 13.34 9.44
CA ALA A 52 -16.44 12.48 10.33
C ALA A 52 -16.28 10.99 9.98
N HIS A 53 -16.17 10.65 8.68
CA HIS A 53 -16.07 9.26 8.25
C HIS A 53 -14.81 8.54 8.75
N PRO A 54 -13.58 9.05 8.51
CA PRO A 54 -12.38 8.43 9.06
C PRO A 54 -12.38 8.43 10.59
N ILE A 55 -12.89 9.48 11.25
CA ILE A 55 -12.98 9.53 12.73
C ILE A 55 -13.87 8.41 13.29
N ILE A 56 -15.08 8.26 12.76
CA ILE A 56 -16.04 7.21 13.17
C ILE A 56 -15.43 5.84 12.93
N CYS A 57 -14.82 5.64 11.75
CA CYS A 57 -14.19 4.38 11.38
C CYS A 57 -13.06 4.01 12.37
N THR A 58 -12.20 4.97 12.72
CA THR A 58 -11.14 4.78 13.72
C THR A 58 -11.70 4.49 15.11
N LEU A 59 -12.73 5.22 15.56
CA LEU A 59 -13.32 5.04 16.88
C LEU A 59 -13.94 3.66 17.05
N VAL A 60 -14.74 3.20 16.08
CA VAL A 60 -15.38 1.88 16.13
C VAL A 60 -14.34 0.75 16.13
N ASN A 61 -13.30 0.86 15.30
CA ASN A 61 -12.20 -0.10 15.33
C ASN A 61 -11.42 -0.07 16.64
N ALA A 62 -11.23 1.12 17.23
CA ALA A 62 -10.61 1.23 18.56
C ALA A 62 -11.42 0.50 19.62
N ILE A 63 -12.75 0.62 19.60
CA ILE A 63 -13.66 -0.13 20.48
C ILE A 63 -13.45 -1.64 20.27
N PHE A 64 -13.54 -2.16 19.04
CA PHE A 64 -13.35 -3.59 18.79
C PHE A 64 -12.01 -4.13 19.31
N ILE A 65 -10.93 -3.37 19.13
CA ILE A 65 -9.58 -3.73 19.59
C ILE A 65 -9.48 -3.75 21.13
N GLN A 66 -10.18 -2.85 21.83
CA GLN A 66 -10.17 -2.83 23.30
C GLN A 66 -11.01 -3.95 23.92
N PHE A 67 -12.19 -4.24 23.34
CA PHE A 67 -13.17 -5.13 23.96
C PHE A 67 -12.92 -6.62 23.69
N ASP A 68 -12.57 -7.01 22.47
CA ASP A 68 -12.44 -8.43 22.11
C ASP A 68 -11.23 -8.70 21.22
N LYS A 69 -10.10 -9.05 21.83
CA LYS A 69 -8.85 -9.41 21.13
C LYS A 69 -8.96 -10.70 20.32
N ARG A 70 -9.91 -11.57 20.65
CA ARG A 70 -10.08 -12.86 19.98
C ARG A 70 -10.79 -12.70 18.64
N HIS A 71 -11.74 -11.78 18.53
CA HIS A 71 -12.53 -11.61 17.32
C HIS A 71 -12.43 -10.21 16.69
N CYS A 72 -11.63 -9.29 17.26
CA CYS A 72 -11.47 -7.91 16.76
C CYS A 72 -11.14 -7.86 15.26
N HIS A 73 -10.28 -8.74 14.76
CA HIS A 73 -9.90 -8.77 13.34
C HIS A 73 -11.09 -9.06 12.41
N ILE A 74 -12.00 -9.96 12.79
CA ILE A 74 -13.20 -10.29 11.99
C ILE A 74 -14.20 -9.13 12.05
N LEU A 75 -14.46 -8.61 13.26
CA LEU A 75 -15.36 -7.47 13.46
C LEU A 75 -14.87 -6.24 12.70
N SER A 76 -13.57 -5.94 12.80
CA SER A 76 -12.90 -4.87 12.06
C SER A 76 -13.02 -5.08 10.56
N PHE A 77 -12.75 -6.30 10.06
CA PHE A 77 -12.84 -6.59 8.63
C PHE A 77 -14.24 -6.35 8.08
N ILE A 78 -15.27 -6.92 8.71
CA ILE A 78 -16.67 -6.82 8.27
C ILE A 78 -17.14 -5.36 8.35
N PHE A 79 -16.94 -4.71 9.50
CA PHE A 79 -17.38 -3.33 9.70
C PHE A 79 -16.69 -2.38 8.72
N THR A 80 -15.38 -2.47 8.58
CA THR A 80 -14.60 -1.47 7.83
C THR A 80 -14.83 -1.58 6.32
N PHE A 81 -14.94 -2.80 5.77
CA PHE A 81 -15.36 -2.97 4.37
C PHE A 81 -16.84 -2.60 4.16
N GLY A 82 -17.73 -2.98 5.08
CA GLY A 82 -19.14 -2.54 5.04
C GLY A 82 -19.27 -1.01 5.06
N TYR A 83 -18.47 -0.35 5.89
CA TYR A 83 -18.41 1.10 5.98
C TYR A 83 -17.84 1.72 4.70
N LEU A 84 -16.86 1.09 4.05
CA LEU A 84 -16.34 1.55 2.76
C LEU A 84 -17.40 1.47 1.65
N ILE A 85 -18.28 0.45 1.67
CA ILE A 85 -19.44 0.36 0.77
C ILE A 85 -20.42 1.50 1.07
N PHE A 86 -20.80 1.69 2.34
CA PHE A 86 -21.67 2.80 2.77
C PHE A 86 -21.10 4.15 2.34
N PHE A 87 -19.80 4.36 2.54
CA PHE A 87 -19.08 5.58 2.20
C PHE A 87 -19.16 5.92 0.69
N ARG A 88 -19.30 4.91 -0.18
CA ARG A 88 -19.47 5.08 -1.63
C ARG A 88 -20.93 5.16 -2.08
N MET A 89 -21.85 4.94 -1.15
CA MET A 89 -23.30 4.95 -1.36
C MET A 89 -23.99 6.06 -0.54
N THR A 90 -23.25 7.04 -0.04
CA THR A 90 -23.76 8.10 0.85
C THR A 90 -24.96 8.86 0.27
N THR A 91 -24.98 9.04 -1.05
CA THR A 91 -26.07 9.73 -1.77
C THR A 91 -27.40 9.01 -1.64
N TYR A 92 -27.42 7.67 -1.51
CA TYR A 92 -28.64 6.90 -1.23
C TYR A 92 -29.20 7.15 0.17
N PHE A 93 -28.38 7.71 1.07
CA PHE A 93 -28.75 8.07 2.44
C PHE A 93 -28.95 9.59 2.61
N GLY A 94 -28.98 10.36 1.52
CA GLY A 94 -29.13 11.82 1.57
C GLY A 94 -27.89 12.58 2.06
N ILE A 95 -26.74 11.91 2.15
CA ILE A 95 -25.46 12.53 2.52
C ILE A 95 -24.70 12.88 1.23
N PRO A 96 -24.08 14.08 1.12
CA PRO A 96 -23.28 14.45 -0.05
C PRO A 96 -22.21 13.39 -0.39
N TYR A 97 -21.87 13.26 -1.68
CA TYR A 97 -20.83 12.32 -2.08
C TYR A 97 -19.45 12.80 -1.59
N PRO A 98 -18.68 11.95 -0.87
CA PRO A 98 -17.39 12.36 -0.33
C PRO A 98 -16.39 12.78 -1.41
N PRO A 99 -15.51 13.76 -1.14
CA PRO A 99 -14.44 14.15 -2.05
C PRO A 99 -13.53 12.97 -2.41
N ALA A 100 -12.99 12.95 -3.63
CA ALA A 100 -12.13 11.88 -4.14
C ALA A 100 -10.91 11.62 -3.22
N HIS A 101 -10.30 12.67 -2.67
CA HIS A 101 -9.20 12.56 -1.72
C HIS A 101 -9.62 11.92 -0.39
N THR A 102 -10.86 12.16 0.06
CA THR A 102 -11.40 11.51 1.26
C THR A 102 -11.64 10.02 1.03
N ASN A 103 -12.12 9.65 -0.17
CA ASN A 103 -12.24 8.24 -0.54
C ASN A 103 -10.88 7.53 -0.47
N LEU A 104 -9.83 8.17 -0.96
CA LEU A 104 -8.49 7.64 -0.89
C LEU A 104 -7.98 7.49 0.56
N ILE A 105 -8.20 8.50 1.42
CA ILE A 105 -7.89 8.41 2.86
C ILE A 105 -8.63 7.24 3.50
N GLN A 106 -9.93 7.11 3.21
CA GLN A 106 -10.77 6.03 3.74
C GLN A 106 -10.28 4.66 3.25
N MET A 107 -9.85 4.54 1.99
CA MET A 107 -9.25 3.32 1.45
C MET A 107 -7.99 2.91 2.21
N MET A 108 -7.08 3.85 2.49
CA MET A 108 -5.86 3.56 3.24
C MET A 108 -6.14 3.25 4.72
N LEU A 109 -7.05 4.01 5.33
CA LEU A 109 -7.47 3.81 6.71
C LEU A 109 -8.10 2.42 6.90
N THR A 110 -8.89 1.95 5.94
CA THR A 110 -9.48 0.62 5.95
C THR A 110 -8.42 -0.46 6.13
N LEU A 111 -7.35 -0.41 5.35
CA LEU A 111 -6.28 -1.41 5.41
C LEU A 111 -5.48 -1.30 6.71
N LYS A 112 -5.21 -0.08 7.18
CA LYS A 112 -4.50 0.20 8.44
C LYS A 112 -5.24 -0.38 9.65
N LEU A 113 -6.54 -0.09 9.78
CA LEU A 113 -7.33 -0.50 10.95
C LEU A 113 -7.56 -2.02 10.98
N ILE A 114 -7.83 -2.64 9.83
CA ILE A 114 -7.94 -4.09 9.72
C ILE A 114 -6.58 -4.75 10.01
N GLY A 115 -5.50 -4.24 9.40
CA GLY A 115 -4.15 -4.75 9.61
C GLY A 115 -3.72 -4.70 11.07
N LEU A 116 -3.99 -3.59 11.75
CA LEU A 116 -3.80 -3.45 13.19
C LEU A 116 -4.61 -4.48 13.99
N SER A 117 -5.89 -4.66 13.65
CA SER A 117 -6.75 -5.62 14.35
C SER A 117 -6.23 -7.06 14.21
N PHE A 118 -5.68 -7.42 13.04
CA PHE A 118 -4.96 -8.68 12.87
C PHE A 118 -3.66 -8.74 13.68
N GLU A 119 -2.85 -7.68 13.72
CA GLU A 119 -1.62 -7.66 14.55
C GLU A 119 -1.93 -7.83 16.05
N VAL A 120 -3.01 -7.22 16.55
CA VAL A 120 -3.48 -7.40 17.94
C VAL A 120 -3.96 -8.83 18.18
N HIS A 121 -4.77 -9.37 17.25
CA HIS A 121 -5.28 -10.74 17.35
C HIS A 121 -4.15 -11.78 17.34
N ASP A 122 -3.22 -11.65 16.39
CA ASP A 122 -2.08 -12.57 16.26
C ASP A 122 -1.19 -12.49 17.51
N SER A 123 -0.96 -11.29 18.05
CA SER A 123 -0.22 -11.10 19.31
C SER A 123 -0.92 -11.81 20.47
N TYR A 124 -2.25 -11.68 20.59
CA TYR A 124 -3.04 -12.38 21.60
C TYR A 124 -2.93 -13.90 21.48
N ILE A 125 -2.97 -14.45 20.26
CA ILE A 125 -2.82 -15.89 20.02
C ILE A 125 -1.42 -16.37 20.40
N ILE A 126 -0.37 -15.64 20.00
CA ILE A 126 1.03 -15.99 20.30
C ILE A 126 1.27 -15.94 21.82
N SER A 127 0.79 -14.90 22.51
CA SER A 127 0.96 -14.78 23.98
C SER A 127 0.24 -15.87 24.77
N ASN A 128 -0.85 -16.44 24.23
CA ASN A 128 -1.57 -17.54 24.86
C ASN A 128 -0.99 -18.93 24.56
N GLN A 129 -0.11 -19.04 23.56
CA GLN A 129 0.63 -20.27 23.31
C GLN A 129 1.75 -20.39 24.35
N LYS A 130 1.67 -21.40 25.22
CA LYS A 130 2.72 -21.74 26.20
C LYS A 130 3.94 -22.34 25.48
N ASP A 131 4.69 -21.52 24.75
CA ASP A 131 5.95 -21.95 24.15
C ASP A 131 7.11 -21.54 25.06
N THR A 132 7.91 -22.52 25.50
CA THR A 132 9.00 -22.31 26.46
C THR A 132 10.32 -21.92 25.79
N LYS A 133 10.41 -21.95 24.45
CA LYS A 133 11.60 -21.56 23.70
C LYS A 133 11.50 -20.12 23.23
N PHE A 134 12.57 -19.37 23.48
CA PHE A 134 12.74 -18.02 22.95
C PHE A 134 12.81 -18.05 21.42
N ASP A 135 11.92 -17.32 20.76
CA ASP A 135 11.88 -17.14 19.32
C ASP A 135 11.90 -15.64 19.00
N ALA A 136 12.99 -15.17 18.37
CA ALA A 136 13.19 -13.75 18.05
C ALA A 136 12.16 -13.23 17.04
N GLU A 137 11.69 -14.06 16.12
CA GLU A 137 10.66 -13.72 15.14
C GLU A 137 9.29 -13.56 15.82
N LYS A 138 8.90 -14.51 16.67
CA LYS A 138 7.64 -14.41 17.43
C LYS A 138 7.64 -13.15 18.30
N ASN A 139 8.74 -12.88 18.99
CA ASN A 139 8.86 -11.69 19.83
C ASN A 139 8.78 -10.38 19.03
N PHE A 140 9.34 -10.32 17.82
CA PHE A 140 9.23 -9.14 16.97
C PHE A 140 7.79 -8.89 16.50
N LYS A 141 7.05 -9.98 16.25
CA LYS A 141 5.65 -9.94 15.80
C LYS A 141 4.67 -9.51 16.88
N ILE A 142 5.00 -9.72 18.16
CA ILE A 142 4.15 -9.30 19.27
C ILE A 142 4.14 -7.76 19.36
N ILE A 143 2.94 -7.20 19.40
CA ILE A 143 2.71 -5.78 19.68
C ILE A 143 2.05 -5.63 21.05
N ASP A 144 2.43 -4.56 21.76
CA ASP A 144 1.73 -4.15 22.97
C ASP A 144 0.30 -3.74 22.63
N GLN A 145 -0.64 -3.97 23.55
CA GLN A 145 -2.03 -3.57 23.36
C GLN A 145 -2.09 -2.05 23.13
N PRO A 146 -2.51 -1.59 21.93
CA PRO A 146 -2.56 -0.16 21.66
C PRO A 146 -3.72 0.46 22.43
N SER A 147 -3.49 1.61 23.06
CA SER A 147 -4.55 2.45 23.61
C SER A 147 -5.39 3.08 22.50
N ILE A 148 -6.61 3.54 22.82
CA ILE A 148 -7.47 4.26 21.85
C ILE A 148 -6.69 5.43 21.23
N LEU A 149 -5.94 6.17 22.03
CA LEU A 149 -5.13 7.29 21.56
C LEU A 149 -4.03 6.86 20.57
N GLU A 150 -3.35 5.73 20.82
CA GLU A 150 -2.34 5.20 19.90
C GLU A 150 -2.96 4.75 18.57
N ILE A 151 -4.18 4.22 18.59
CA ILE A 151 -4.94 3.86 17.38
C ILE A 151 -5.22 5.12 16.57
N PHE A 152 -5.63 6.23 17.21
CA PHE A 152 -5.79 7.53 16.55
C PHE A 152 -4.46 8.07 16.02
N HIS A 153 -3.38 7.98 16.80
CA HIS A 153 -2.06 8.42 16.34
C HIS A 153 -1.60 7.66 15.10
N TYR A 154 -1.83 6.35 15.05
CA TYR A 154 -1.53 5.53 13.89
C TYR A 154 -2.44 5.87 12.71
N ALA A 155 -3.77 5.91 12.92
CA ALA A 155 -4.76 6.18 11.89
C ALA A 155 -4.49 7.51 11.18
N PHE A 156 -4.31 8.59 11.94
CA PHE A 156 -4.12 9.95 11.46
C PHE A 156 -2.65 10.37 11.34
N CYS A 157 -1.70 9.43 11.31
CA CYS A 157 -0.33 9.75 10.98
C CYS A 157 -0.25 10.31 9.55
N TYR A 158 0.31 11.52 9.38
CA TYR A 158 0.43 12.16 8.06
C TYR A 158 1.22 11.30 7.06
N ILE A 159 2.16 10.49 7.55
CA ILE A 159 2.97 9.60 6.73
C ILE A 159 2.06 8.51 6.19
N GLY A 160 1.79 8.60 4.89
CA GLY A 160 0.96 7.66 4.16
C GLY A 160 -0.55 7.83 4.33
N ILE A 161 -1.04 8.98 4.81
CA ILE A 161 -2.49 9.25 4.96
C ILE A 161 -3.20 9.46 3.62
N LEU A 162 -2.54 10.08 2.63
CA LEU A 162 -3.10 10.33 1.30
C LEU A 162 -2.94 9.08 0.42
N THR A 163 -1.82 8.93 -0.29
CA THR A 163 -1.57 7.79 -1.20
C THR A 163 -0.47 6.85 -0.72
N GLY A 164 -0.23 6.83 0.60
CA GLY A 164 0.92 6.14 1.18
C GLY A 164 1.03 4.66 0.80
N PRO A 165 2.24 4.07 0.84
CA PRO A 165 2.31 2.63 1.06
C PRO A 165 1.46 2.23 2.27
N TYR A 166 0.92 1.01 2.24
CA TYR A 166 0.41 0.40 3.47
C TYR A 166 1.58 0.18 4.44
N ILE A 167 1.43 0.70 5.66
CA ILE A 167 2.42 0.61 6.73
C ILE A 167 1.79 -0.14 7.90
N LYS A 168 2.38 -1.27 8.31
CA LYS A 168 1.95 -2.03 9.50
C LYS A 168 2.08 -1.20 10.77
N TYR A 169 1.28 -1.54 11.78
CA TYR A 169 1.35 -0.86 13.07
C TYR A 169 2.73 -1.05 13.70
N ARG A 170 3.31 -2.25 13.62
CA ARG A 170 4.67 -2.50 14.10
C ARG A 170 5.70 -1.55 13.47
N THR A 171 5.66 -1.35 12.15
CA THR A 171 6.58 -0.45 11.44
C THR A 171 6.37 1.01 11.82
N TYR A 172 5.11 1.41 12.02
CA TYR A 172 4.80 2.72 12.57
C TYR A 172 5.35 2.89 14.00
N TRP A 173 5.21 1.88 14.85
CA TRP A 173 5.69 1.91 16.23
C TRP A 173 7.23 1.98 16.30
N ASP A 174 7.94 1.26 15.43
CA ASP A 174 9.41 1.27 15.36
C ASP A 174 10.00 2.65 15.04
N LEU A 175 9.28 3.49 14.28
CA LEU A 175 9.68 4.87 13.98
C LEU A 175 9.93 5.70 15.25
N PHE A 176 9.12 5.47 16.29
CA PHE A 176 9.12 6.25 17.53
C PHE A 176 9.91 5.59 18.67
N ASN A 177 10.13 4.27 18.61
CA ASN A 177 10.75 3.51 19.70
C ASN A 177 12.18 3.07 19.37
N HIS A 178 12.43 2.46 18.20
CA HIS A 178 13.75 1.90 17.86
C HIS A 178 14.68 2.89 17.14
N HIS A 179 14.14 3.94 16.52
CA HIS A 179 14.92 5.04 15.92
C HIS A 179 15.96 4.64 14.85
N TYR A 180 15.75 3.52 14.13
CA TYR A 180 16.62 3.06 13.03
C TYR A 180 16.97 4.18 12.03
N TRP A 181 16.01 5.07 11.78
CA TRP A 181 16.15 6.22 10.89
C TRP A 181 17.26 7.22 11.25
N LYS A 182 17.76 7.24 12.49
CA LYS A 182 18.84 8.17 12.89
C LYS A 182 20.17 7.85 12.22
N LYS A 183 20.43 6.56 11.94
CA LYS A 183 21.68 6.08 11.33
C LYS A 183 21.55 5.83 9.83
N ALA A 184 20.33 5.75 9.32
CA ALA A 184 20.07 5.47 7.91
C ALA A 184 20.49 6.64 6.98
N ALA A 185 21.45 6.37 6.08
CA ALA A 185 21.83 7.28 5.00
C ALA A 185 20.72 7.34 3.94
N PHE A 186 19.93 8.43 3.95
CA PHE A 186 18.69 8.51 3.17
C PHE A 186 18.78 9.44 1.95
N LEU A 187 19.70 10.41 1.93
CA LEU A 187 19.80 11.43 0.86
C LEU A 187 20.08 10.79 -0.51
N ASN A 188 20.97 9.80 -0.56
CA ASN A 188 21.30 9.08 -1.80
C ASN A 188 20.08 8.33 -2.35
N ILE A 189 19.23 7.79 -1.46
CA ILE A 189 18.01 7.05 -1.84
C ILE A 189 16.97 8.03 -2.39
N ILE A 190 16.77 9.18 -1.72
CA ILE A 190 15.91 10.27 -2.20
C ILE A 190 16.36 10.73 -3.59
N PHE A 191 17.65 11.01 -3.77
CA PHE A 191 18.17 11.50 -5.06
C PHE A 191 17.90 10.51 -6.21
N LYS A 192 18.10 9.20 -5.96
CA LYS A 192 17.82 8.13 -6.93
C LYS A 192 16.36 8.06 -7.35
N LYS A 193 15.41 8.38 -6.48
CA LYS A 193 13.96 8.39 -6.80
C LYS A 193 13.53 9.73 -7.40
N VAL A 194 14.03 10.86 -6.91
CA VAL A 194 13.71 12.20 -7.41
C VAL A 194 14.14 12.40 -8.87
N ARG A 195 15.30 11.85 -9.29
CA ARG A 195 15.77 11.98 -10.69
C ARG A 195 14.81 11.40 -11.74
N VAL A 196 13.93 10.48 -11.34
CA VAL A 196 12.95 9.84 -12.24
C VAL A 196 11.71 10.72 -12.44
N ILE A 197 11.40 11.59 -11.48
CA ILE A 197 10.18 12.43 -11.47
C ILE A 197 10.09 13.33 -12.71
N PRO A 198 11.13 14.11 -13.10
CA PRO A 198 11.05 14.97 -14.28
C PRO A 198 10.74 14.21 -15.56
N ILE A 199 11.35 13.02 -15.72
CA ILE A 199 11.13 12.15 -16.88
C ILE A 199 9.67 11.72 -16.93
N LEU A 200 9.11 11.26 -15.81
CA LEU A 200 7.70 10.86 -15.73
C LEU A 200 6.75 12.03 -15.98
N ILE A 201 7.06 13.23 -15.48
CA ILE A 201 6.24 14.43 -15.75
C ILE A 201 6.25 14.78 -17.24
N ILE A 202 7.42 14.77 -17.88
CA ILE A 202 7.52 15.03 -19.32
C ILE A 202 6.72 13.98 -20.11
N CYS A 203 6.90 12.69 -19.80
CA CYS A 203 6.13 11.61 -20.42
C CYS A 203 4.63 11.82 -20.22
N TYR A 204 4.18 12.14 -19.00
CA TYR A 204 2.78 12.42 -18.70
C TYR A 204 2.23 13.59 -19.54
N LEU A 205 2.94 14.72 -19.59
CA LEU A 205 2.51 15.91 -20.32
C LEU A 205 2.45 15.66 -21.83
N VAL A 206 3.48 14.99 -22.39
CA VAL A 206 3.52 14.64 -23.81
C VAL A 206 2.37 13.69 -24.15
N THR A 207 2.17 12.62 -23.38
CA THR A 207 1.07 11.68 -23.65
C THR A 207 -0.30 12.34 -23.45
N MET A 208 -0.49 13.19 -22.44
CA MET A 208 -1.73 13.96 -22.26
C MET A 208 -2.01 14.90 -23.43
N TRP A 209 -0.98 15.53 -23.99
CA TRP A 209 -1.12 16.41 -25.15
C TRP A 209 -1.46 15.63 -26.43
N MET A 210 -0.83 14.47 -26.64
CA MET A 210 -1.08 13.62 -27.82
C MET A 210 -2.39 12.82 -27.75
N PHE A 211 -2.79 12.39 -26.55
CA PHE A 211 -3.91 11.48 -26.31
C PHE A 211 -4.81 12.01 -25.18
N PRO A 212 -5.46 13.17 -25.37
CA PRO A 212 -6.27 13.80 -24.33
C PRO A 212 -7.46 12.91 -23.92
N LEU A 213 -7.60 12.69 -22.61
CA LEU A 213 -8.69 11.88 -22.06
C LEU A 213 -10.10 12.43 -22.37
N ASN A 214 -10.20 13.70 -22.79
CA ASN A 214 -11.47 14.31 -23.15
C ASN A 214 -12.10 13.67 -24.39
N GLU A 215 -11.32 13.01 -25.26
CA GLU A 215 -11.86 12.32 -26.43
C GLU A 215 -12.84 11.20 -26.08
N PHE A 216 -12.71 10.58 -24.89
CA PHE A 216 -13.65 9.57 -24.43
C PHE A 216 -15.05 10.12 -24.10
N TYR A 217 -15.22 11.44 -23.97
CA TYR A 217 -16.53 12.07 -23.78
C TYR A 217 -17.15 12.54 -25.10
N ASN A 218 -16.39 12.53 -26.19
CA ASN A 218 -16.85 12.98 -27.50
C ASN A 218 -17.59 11.85 -28.22
N GLU A 219 -18.87 12.05 -28.56
CA GLU A 219 -19.62 11.05 -29.34
C GLU A 219 -19.01 10.79 -30.73
N SER A 220 -18.40 11.81 -31.33
CA SER A 220 -17.72 11.70 -32.63
C SER A 220 -16.64 10.62 -32.59
N PHE A 221 -15.88 10.52 -31.51
CA PHE A 221 -14.86 9.48 -31.33
C PHE A 221 -15.44 8.08 -31.51
N TYR A 222 -16.63 7.80 -31.01
CA TYR A 222 -17.26 6.48 -31.13
C TYR A 222 -17.90 6.23 -32.49
N LYS A 223 -18.39 7.28 -33.16
CA LYS A 223 -19.10 7.20 -34.44
C LYS A 223 -18.14 7.19 -35.64
N SER A 224 -17.04 7.95 -35.59
CA SER A 224 -16.14 8.17 -36.73
C SER A 224 -14.88 7.33 -36.72
N SER A 225 -14.55 6.65 -35.60
CA SER A 225 -13.31 5.87 -35.49
C SER A 225 -13.55 4.38 -35.46
N SER A 226 -12.61 3.63 -36.04
CA SER A 226 -12.67 2.16 -36.06
C SER A 226 -12.47 1.58 -34.66
N LEU A 227 -12.96 0.35 -34.42
CA LEU A 227 -12.73 -0.34 -33.16
C LEU A 227 -11.23 -0.47 -32.84
N SER A 228 -10.41 -0.81 -33.83
CA SER A 228 -8.96 -0.95 -33.66
C SER A 228 -8.29 0.36 -33.22
N TYR A 229 -8.69 1.49 -33.81
CA TYR A 229 -8.17 2.79 -33.39
C TYR A 229 -8.55 3.11 -31.95
N ARG A 230 -9.81 2.84 -31.55
CA ARG A 230 -10.27 3.06 -30.18
C ARG A 230 -9.52 2.22 -29.16
N LEU A 231 -9.25 0.94 -29.48
CA LEU A 231 -8.46 0.06 -28.60
C LEU A 231 -7.02 0.53 -28.47
N TRP A 232 -6.39 0.95 -29.57
CA TRP A 232 -5.04 1.50 -29.54
C TRP A 232 -4.97 2.83 -28.77
N TYR A 233 -5.93 3.73 -29.01
CA TYR A 233 -6.04 4.99 -28.28
C TYR A 233 -6.25 4.75 -26.78
N MET A 234 -7.11 3.79 -26.42
CA MET A 234 -7.31 3.36 -25.04
C MET A 234 -6.01 2.87 -24.40
N TYR A 235 -5.26 1.99 -25.07
CA TYR A 235 -3.98 1.50 -24.57
C TYR A 235 -2.99 2.64 -24.32
N THR A 236 -2.84 3.57 -25.26
CA THR A 236 -1.91 4.70 -25.11
C THR A 236 -2.38 5.68 -24.04
N SER A 237 -3.69 5.94 -23.95
CA SER A 237 -4.26 6.77 -22.89
C SER A 237 -4.10 6.14 -21.49
N PHE A 238 -4.03 4.80 -21.41
CA PHE A 238 -3.79 4.12 -20.14
C PHE A 238 -2.40 4.41 -19.58
N PHE A 239 -1.43 4.71 -20.44
CA PHE A 239 -0.12 5.18 -20.01
C PHE A 239 -0.23 6.42 -19.10
N ILE A 240 -1.13 7.35 -19.40
CA ILE A 240 -1.38 8.56 -18.60
C ILE A 240 -1.79 8.20 -17.17
N PHE A 241 -2.73 7.26 -17.03
CA PHE A 241 -3.19 6.80 -15.72
C PHE A 241 -2.06 6.11 -14.94
N ARG A 242 -1.27 5.26 -15.61
CA ARG A 242 -0.12 4.60 -14.96
C ARG A 242 0.92 5.60 -14.50
N THR A 243 1.31 6.57 -15.33
CA THR A 243 2.30 7.59 -14.96
C THR A 243 1.83 8.44 -13.78
N ARG A 244 0.54 8.78 -13.71
CA ARG A 244 -0.05 9.47 -12.54
C ARG A 244 0.09 8.63 -11.27
N LEU A 245 -0.16 7.33 -11.34
CA LEU A 245 0.02 6.42 -10.20
C LEU A 245 1.49 6.26 -9.81
N TYR A 246 2.41 6.19 -10.79
CA TYR A 246 3.85 6.14 -10.53
C TYR A 246 4.34 7.35 -9.74
N LEU A 247 3.91 8.55 -10.14
CA LEU A 247 4.22 9.78 -9.42
C LEU A 247 3.66 9.73 -7.99
N GLY A 248 2.41 9.31 -7.82
CA GLY A 248 1.78 9.14 -6.50
C GLY A 248 2.57 8.19 -5.61
N PHE A 249 2.95 7.01 -6.10
CA PHE A 249 3.75 6.04 -5.36
C PHE A 249 5.16 6.57 -5.02
N ILE A 250 5.85 7.20 -5.96
CA ILE A 250 7.18 7.79 -5.71
C ILE A 250 7.09 8.86 -4.62
N PHE A 251 6.14 9.79 -4.70
CA PHE A 251 5.99 10.84 -3.69
C PHE A 251 5.66 10.25 -2.31
N SER A 252 4.78 9.25 -2.25
CA SER A 252 4.49 8.54 -1.01
C SER A 252 5.72 7.87 -0.40
N GLU A 253 6.54 7.19 -1.21
CA GLU A 253 7.80 6.58 -0.78
C GLU A 253 8.80 7.64 -0.29
N LEU A 254 8.91 8.77 -0.99
CA LEU A 254 9.77 9.89 -0.62
C LEU A 254 9.38 10.48 0.74
N ILE A 255 8.09 10.60 1.04
CA ILE A 255 7.59 11.04 2.35
C ILE A 255 8.02 10.05 3.45
N CYS A 256 7.88 8.73 3.21
CA CYS A 256 8.35 7.71 4.14
C CYS A 256 9.87 7.79 4.38
N ILE A 257 10.66 7.86 3.30
CA ILE A 257 12.14 7.91 3.38
C ILE A 257 12.61 9.19 4.09
N ALA A 258 12.04 10.34 3.74
CA ALA A 258 12.39 11.63 4.34
C ALA A 258 12.06 11.67 5.84
N SER A 259 10.88 11.16 6.22
CA SER A 259 10.44 11.11 7.62
C SER A 259 11.18 10.06 8.46
N GLY A 260 11.80 9.06 7.81
CA GLY A 260 12.50 7.95 8.45
C GLY A 260 11.63 6.70 8.65
N MET A 261 10.40 6.70 8.15
CA MET A 261 9.51 5.55 8.24
C MET A 261 10.00 4.42 7.34
N GLY A 262 10.02 3.20 7.88
CA GLY A 262 10.45 2.01 7.15
C GLY A 262 11.97 1.82 7.01
N ALA A 263 12.75 2.59 7.76
CA ALA A 263 14.19 2.36 7.88
C ALA A 263 14.46 1.09 8.70
N TYR A 264 15.15 0.12 8.12
CA TYR A 264 15.62 -1.07 8.82
C TYR A 264 17.03 -1.45 8.37
N PRO A 265 17.80 -2.18 9.21
CA PRO A 265 19.06 -2.77 8.79
C PRO A 265 18.86 -3.71 7.59
N ALA A 266 19.70 -3.58 6.56
CA ALA A 266 19.63 -4.39 5.34
C ALA A 266 19.81 -5.89 5.63
N ILE A 267 20.55 -6.24 6.69
CA ILE A 267 20.71 -7.62 7.17
C ILE A 267 19.37 -8.28 7.54
N SER A 268 18.35 -7.49 7.87
CA SER A 268 17.03 -8.00 8.26
C SER A 268 16.11 -8.34 7.08
N ASP A 269 16.58 -8.14 5.85
CA ASP A 269 15.86 -8.40 4.59
C ASP A 269 14.41 -7.85 4.64
N PRO A 270 14.24 -6.52 4.83
CA PRO A 270 12.92 -5.93 4.95
C PRO A 270 12.17 -6.02 3.62
N GLN A 271 10.93 -6.49 3.67
CA GLN A 271 10.09 -6.69 2.49
C GLN A 271 8.91 -5.71 2.48
N SER A 272 8.50 -5.27 1.29
CA SER A 272 7.41 -4.30 1.07
C SER A 272 6.14 -4.67 1.84
N GLY A 273 5.65 -3.76 2.67
CA GLY A 273 4.47 -3.94 3.52
C GLY A 273 4.69 -4.84 4.75
N CYS A 274 5.69 -5.74 4.74
CA CYS A 274 5.94 -6.69 5.83
C CYS A 274 6.82 -6.12 6.94
N GLY A 275 7.85 -5.35 6.57
CA GLY A 275 8.96 -5.04 7.46
C GLY A 275 10.04 -6.14 7.44
N PRO A 276 10.87 -6.23 8.48
CA PRO A 276 11.93 -7.24 8.61
C PRO A 276 11.42 -8.68 8.47
N THR A 277 12.19 -9.53 7.78
CA THR A 277 11.83 -10.95 7.57
C THR A 277 12.88 -11.93 8.07
N LYS A 278 14.12 -11.47 8.28
CA LYS A 278 15.25 -12.30 8.72
C LYS A 278 16.01 -11.61 9.84
N ASN A 279 16.88 -12.38 10.51
CA ASN A 279 17.87 -11.88 11.47
C ASN A 279 17.27 -10.98 12.57
N PHE A 280 16.11 -11.36 13.12
CA PHE A 280 15.42 -10.59 14.17
C PHE A 280 16.27 -10.37 15.44
N GLU A 281 17.27 -11.22 15.67
CA GLU A 281 18.23 -11.06 16.78
C GLU A 281 19.09 -9.80 16.64
N SER A 282 19.46 -9.40 15.41
CA SER A 282 20.26 -8.20 15.21
C SER A 282 19.47 -6.93 15.52
N LEU A 283 18.14 -6.96 15.33
CA LEU A 283 17.24 -5.83 15.60
C LEU A 283 17.12 -5.46 17.08
N LYS A 284 17.54 -6.36 17.99
CA LYS A 284 17.51 -6.15 19.45
C LYS A 284 18.76 -5.46 20.00
N LYS A 285 19.85 -5.38 19.23
CA LYS A 285 21.10 -4.81 19.74
C LYS A 285 20.99 -3.28 19.79
N ASP A 286 20.89 -2.69 20.99
CA ASP A 286 20.95 -1.22 21.16
C ASP A 286 22.24 -0.60 20.59
N HIS A 287 23.30 -1.41 20.50
CA HIS A 287 24.57 -1.08 19.89
C HIS A 287 24.63 -1.54 18.43
N PHE A 288 23.95 -0.83 17.54
CA PHE A 288 24.16 -0.99 16.09
C PHE A 288 25.51 -0.39 15.68
N GLU A 289 26.36 -1.19 15.03
CA GLU A 289 27.68 -0.81 14.55
C GLU A 289 27.59 0.38 13.57
N LYS A 290 28.65 1.22 13.53
CA LYS A 290 28.69 2.44 12.68
C LYS A 290 28.60 2.14 11.17
N GLU A 291 28.84 0.90 10.75
CA GLU A 291 28.91 0.49 9.34
C GLU A 291 27.66 -0.25 8.86
N GLU A 292 26.64 -0.41 9.69
CA GLU A 292 25.44 -1.15 9.29
C GLU A 292 24.65 -0.39 8.21
N ILE A 293 24.43 -1.04 7.07
CA ILE A 293 23.70 -0.46 5.94
C ILE A 293 22.20 -0.55 6.23
N TYR A 294 21.49 0.56 6.06
CA TYR A 294 20.03 0.62 6.17
C TYR A 294 19.40 0.79 4.79
N ASN A 295 18.23 0.17 4.58
CA ASN A 295 17.40 0.37 3.40
C ASN A 295 15.95 0.71 3.80
N PHE A 296 15.12 0.97 2.79
CA PHE A 296 13.73 1.40 2.94
C PHE A 296 12.78 0.51 2.13
N ASP A 297 13.20 -0.72 1.85
CA ASP A 297 12.52 -1.62 0.92
C ASP A 297 11.12 -1.99 1.44
N CYS A 298 10.89 -1.94 2.76
CA CYS A 298 9.57 -2.19 3.34
C CYS A 298 8.50 -1.16 2.99
N VAL A 299 8.88 0.07 2.60
CA VAL A 299 7.94 1.12 2.16
C VAL A 299 7.91 1.26 0.64
N GLU A 300 8.71 0.47 -0.09
CA GLU A 300 8.67 0.43 -1.54
C GLU A 300 7.32 -0.10 -2.03
N SER A 301 6.66 0.69 -2.86
CA SER A 301 5.35 0.41 -3.45
C SER A 301 5.46 -0.01 -4.91
N ILE A 302 6.51 0.41 -5.62
CA ILE A 302 6.66 0.08 -7.04
C ILE A 302 8.11 0.10 -7.54
N ASP A 303 8.41 -0.85 -8.43
CA ASP A 303 9.59 -0.81 -9.30
C ASP A 303 9.15 -0.57 -10.75
N ILE A 304 9.23 0.69 -11.20
CA ILE A 304 8.69 1.11 -12.51
C ILE A 304 9.36 0.34 -13.66
N MET A 305 10.68 0.15 -13.61
CA MET A 305 11.40 -0.51 -14.70
C MET A 305 10.99 -1.98 -14.82
N LYS A 306 10.82 -2.67 -13.68
CA LYS A 306 10.29 -4.04 -13.70
C LYS A 306 8.84 -4.08 -14.17
N VAL A 307 7.99 -3.13 -13.75
CA VAL A 307 6.59 -3.07 -14.17
C VAL A 307 6.45 -2.90 -15.69
N GLU A 308 7.31 -2.09 -16.31
CA GLU A 308 7.26 -1.88 -17.77
C GLU A 308 7.89 -3.02 -18.58
N THR A 309 8.72 -3.86 -17.97
CA THR A 309 9.46 -4.93 -18.68
C THR A 309 8.96 -6.34 -18.38
N ILE A 310 8.14 -6.52 -17.35
CA ILE A 310 7.59 -7.83 -16.98
C ILE A 310 6.60 -8.32 -18.04
N SER A 311 6.70 -9.60 -18.39
CA SER A 311 5.85 -10.22 -19.41
C SER A 311 4.75 -11.13 -18.87
N THR A 312 4.68 -11.29 -17.54
CA THR A 312 3.74 -12.20 -16.87
C THR A 312 2.75 -11.42 -16.01
N VAL A 313 1.49 -11.88 -15.98
CA VAL A 313 0.45 -11.28 -15.15
C VAL A 313 0.77 -11.54 -13.67
N ARG A 314 1.28 -12.74 -13.36
CA ARG A 314 1.72 -13.09 -12.01
C ARG A 314 2.86 -12.19 -11.53
N GLY A 315 3.86 -11.94 -12.37
CA GLY A 315 4.97 -11.05 -12.07
C GLY A 315 4.49 -9.62 -11.86
N ALA A 316 3.72 -9.08 -12.81
CA ALA A 316 3.17 -7.72 -12.75
C ALA A 316 2.36 -7.47 -11.47
N THR A 317 1.52 -8.43 -11.07
CA THR A 317 0.71 -8.33 -9.84
C THR A 317 1.59 -8.21 -8.59
N ARG A 318 2.78 -8.81 -8.55
CA ARG A 318 3.66 -8.79 -7.35
C ARG A 318 4.45 -7.50 -7.19
N ILE A 319 4.73 -6.80 -8.29
CA ILE A 319 5.58 -5.60 -8.32
C ILE A 319 4.76 -4.30 -8.46
N TRP A 320 3.45 -4.43 -8.68
CA TRP A 320 2.51 -3.32 -8.71
C TRP A 320 1.87 -3.08 -7.34
N ASN A 321 2.07 -1.89 -6.77
CA ASN A 321 1.49 -1.52 -5.47
C ASN A 321 1.81 -2.55 -4.37
N MET A 322 3.10 -2.84 -4.22
CA MET A 322 3.65 -4.00 -3.50
C MET A 322 3.16 -4.09 -2.04
N THR A 323 3.04 -2.96 -1.34
CA THR A 323 2.59 -2.94 0.06
C THR A 323 1.11 -3.35 0.22
N ILE A 324 0.27 -3.00 -0.76
CA ILE A 324 -1.15 -3.41 -0.80
C ILE A 324 -1.27 -4.86 -1.23
N GLN A 325 -0.42 -5.32 -2.15
CA GLN A 325 -0.35 -6.73 -2.53
C GLN A 325 0.08 -7.60 -1.34
N TYR A 326 1.04 -7.15 -0.55
CA TYR A 326 1.37 -7.77 0.72
C TYR A 326 0.16 -7.84 1.64
N TRP A 327 -0.59 -6.74 1.81
CA TRP A 327 -1.78 -6.70 2.66
C TRP A 327 -2.82 -7.75 2.24
N ILE A 328 -3.14 -7.79 0.93
CA ILE A 328 -4.12 -8.75 0.38
C ILE A 328 -3.61 -10.19 0.57
N ALA A 329 -2.31 -10.42 0.33
CA ALA A 329 -1.72 -11.73 0.51
C ALA A 329 -1.78 -12.21 1.97
N GLU A 330 -1.43 -11.33 2.92
CA GLU A 330 -1.32 -11.64 4.34
C GLU A 330 -2.69 -11.82 5.01
N TYR A 331 -3.62 -10.89 4.77
CA TYR A 331 -4.87 -10.84 5.52
C TYR A 331 -6.06 -11.49 4.81
N VAL A 332 -5.99 -11.65 3.48
CA VAL A 332 -7.07 -12.30 2.69
C VAL A 332 -6.61 -13.65 2.17
N TYR A 333 -5.62 -13.69 1.28
CA TYR A 333 -5.25 -14.91 0.56
C TYR A 333 -4.79 -16.05 1.49
N ARG A 334 -3.85 -15.78 2.41
CA ARG A 334 -3.30 -16.79 3.33
C ARG A 334 -4.34 -17.29 4.34
N ARG A 335 -5.24 -16.40 4.77
CA ARG A 335 -6.22 -16.65 5.84
C ARG A 335 -7.57 -17.17 5.34
N PHE A 336 -7.84 -17.09 4.05
CA PHE A 336 -9.10 -17.57 3.49
C PHE A 336 -9.21 -19.11 3.60
N PRO A 337 -10.33 -19.65 4.11
CA PRO A 337 -10.45 -21.05 4.51
C PRO A 337 -10.46 -22.02 3.33
N ILE A 338 -11.07 -21.65 2.20
CA ILE A 338 -11.22 -22.53 1.05
C ILE A 338 -10.08 -22.29 0.04
N LYS A 339 -9.09 -23.20 0.03
CA LYS A 339 -7.85 -23.05 -0.77
C LYS A 339 -8.08 -22.71 -2.25
N ASN A 340 -9.05 -23.37 -2.88
CA ASN A 340 -9.32 -23.23 -4.32
C ASN A 340 -9.88 -21.85 -4.69
N PHE A 341 -10.53 -21.16 -3.74
CA PHE A 341 -11.11 -19.84 -3.97
C PHE A 341 -10.24 -18.69 -3.45
N ARG A 342 -9.04 -18.97 -2.91
CA ARG A 342 -8.17 -17.94 -2.33
C ARG A 342 -7.84 -16.81 -3.31
N THR A 343 -7.49 -17.15 -4.54
CA THR A 343 -7.15 -16.16 -5.58
C THR A 343 -8.38 -15.31 -5.93
N LEU A 344 -9.54 -15.94 -6.14
CA LEU A 344 -10.78 -15.24 -6.44
C LEU A 344 -11.21 -14.33 -5.28
N ALA A 345 -11.12 -14.81 -4.04
CA ALA A 345 -11.41 -14.03 -2.84
C ALA A 345 -10.46 -12.83 -2.69
N ALA A 346 -9.16 -13.02 -2.93
CA ALA A 346 -8.17 -11.95 -2.88
C ALA A 346 -8.48 -10.83 -3.90
N PHE A 347 -8.74 -11.19 -5.16
CA PHE A 347 -9.10 -10.20 -6.18
C PHE A 347 -10.50 -9.61 -6.00
N GLY A 348 -11.44 -10.37 -5.45
CA GLY A 348 -12.78 -9.87 -5.09
C GLY A 348 -12.73 -8.82 -3.99
N ILE A 349 -11.93 -9.06 -2.93
CA ILE A 349 -11.68 -8.06 -1.88
C ILE A 349 -10.91 -6.87 -2.43
N SER A 350 -9.96 -7.08 -3.35
CA SER A 350 -9.26 -5.99 -4.05
C SER A 350 -10.24 -5.12 -4.84
N ALA A 351 -11.17 -5.73 -5.60
CA ALA A 351 -12.21 -5.01 -6.34
C ALA A 351 -13.11 -4.20 -5.41
N LEU A 352 -13.57 -4.82 -4.31
CA LEU A 352 -14.37 -4.15 -3.29
C LEU A 352 -13.62 -2.98 -2.65
N TRP A 353 -12.31 -3.13 -2.40
CA TRP A 353 -11.47 -2.07 -1.88
C TRP A 353 -11.38 -0.89 -2.86
N HIS A 354 -11.37 -1.13 -4.17
CA HIS A 354 -11.33 -0.07 -5.18
C HIS A 354 -12.68 0.64 -5.40
N GLY A 355 -13.79 -0.08 -5.43
CA GLY A 355 -15.11 0.53 -5.66
C GLY A 355 -16.25 -0.45 -5.81
N ILE A 356 -17.45 0.12 -5.95
CA ILE A 356 -18.69 -0.62 -6.24
C ILE A 356 -19.00 -0.67 -7.74
N TYR A 357 -18.25 0.08 -8.56
CA TYR A 357 -18.45 0.11 -10.01
C TYR A 357 -18.03 -1.21 -10.65
N THR A 358 -18.84 -1.67 -11.60
CA THR A 358 -18.67 -2.96 -12.30
C THR A 358 -17.30 -3.10 -12.96
N GLY A 359 -16.71 -2.02 -13.46
CA GLY A 359 -15.38 -2.02 -14.08
C GLY A 359 -14.28 -2.58 -13.17
N TYR A 360 -14.32 -2.34 -11.86
CA TYR A 360 -13.33 -2.88 -10.93
C TYR A 360 -13.41 -4.40 -10.82
N TYR A 361 -14.64 -4.93 -10.76
CA TYR A 361 -14.87 -6.38 -10.67
C TYR A 361 -14.49 -7.08 -11.98
N VAL A 362 -14.87 -6.51 -13.14
CA VAL A 362 -14.47 -7.05 -14.45
C VAL A 362 -12.94 -7.06 -14.60
N SER A 363 -12.26 -5.98 -14.18
CA SER A 363 -10.81 -5.87 -14.31
C SER A 363 -10.05 -6.78 -13.34
N LEU A 364 -10.43 -6.85 -12.06
CA LEU A 364 -9.64 -7.56 -11.06
C LEU A 364 -10.04 -9.04 -10.95
N CYS A 365 -11.33 -9.36 -11.07
CA CYS A 365 -11.78 -10.75 -11.05
C CYS A 365 -11.50 -11.48 -12.37
N SER A 366 -11.04 -10.80 -13.43
CA SER A 366 -10.50 -11.47 -14.63
C SER A 366 -9.08 -12.02 -14.42
N VAL A 367 -8.31 -11.46 -13.47
CA VAL A 367 -6.92 -11.89 -13.20
C VAL A 367 -6.79 -13.38 -12.86
N PRO A 368 -7.64 -13.99 -12.00
CA PRO A 368 -7.62 -15.44 -11.79
C PRO A 368 -7.65 -16.28 -13.07
N PHE A 369 -8.37 -15.84 -14.10
CA PHE A 369 -8.45 -16.53 -15.39
C PHE A 369 -7.13 -16.41 -16.17
N TYR A 370 -6.53 -15.21 -16.20
CA TYR A 370 -5.20 -15.03 -16.79
C TYR A 370 -4.15 -15.88 -16.09
N LEU A 371 -4.20 -15.97 -14.75
CA LEU A 371 -3.28 -16.81 -13.98
C LEU A 371 -3.46 -18.30 -14.28
N ALA A 372 -4.69 -18.77 -14.50
CA ALA A 372 -4.94 -20.15 -14.90
C ALA A 372 -4.35 -20.47 -16.28
N VAL A 373 -4.48 -19.55 -17.23
CA VAL A 373 -3.84 -19.67 -18.57
C VAL A 373 -2.32 -19.66 -18.44
N GLU A 374 -1.76 -18.78 -17.62
CA GLU A 374 -0.31 -18.70 -17.38
C GLU A 374 0.21 -19.99 -16.73
N ASP A 375 -0.54 -20.61 -15.83
CA ASP A 375 -0.17 -21.89 -15.20
C ASP A 375 -0.15 -23.06 -16.21
N ILE A 376 -1.12 -23.09 -17.13
CA ILE A 376 -1.14 -24.06 -18.24
C ILE A 376 0.08 -23.84 -19.14
N TYR A 377 0.34 -22.61 -19.56
CA TYR A 377 1.51 -22.26 -20.38
C TYR A 377 2.83 -22.67 -19.70
N ASN A 378 2.99 -22.33 -18.42
CA ASN A 378 4.18 -22.66 -17.64
C ASN A 378 4.37 -24.17 -17.50
N LYS A 379 3.29 -24.94 -17.33
CA LYS A 379 3.33 -26.40 -17.29
C LYS A 379 3.83 -26.99 -18.62
N HIS A 380 3.28 -26.53 -19.75
CA HIS A 380 3.71 -26.99 -21.07
C HIS A 380 5.16 -26.58 -21.38
N TYR A 381 5.53 -25.34 -21.09
CA TYR A 381 6.88 -24.84 -21.28
C TYR A 381 7.91 -25.65 -20.47
N ARG A 382 7.62 -25.95 -19.20
CA ARG A 382 8.46 -26.80 -18.34
C ARG A 382 8.61 -28.21 -18.90
N ASN A 383 7.52 -28.81 -19.38
CA ASN A 383 7.56 -30.14 -19.96
C ASN A 383 8.41 -30.16 -21.23
N TYR A 384 8.23 -29.19 -22.13
CA TYR A 384 9.05 -29.04 -23.33
C TYR A 384 10.53 -28.85 -23.00
N ALA A 385 10.85 -27.93 -22.07
CA ALA A 385 12.22 -27.66 -21.67
C ALA A 385 12.92 -28.89 -21.05
N ASN A 386 12.18 -29.67 -20.23
CA ASN A 386 12.69 -30.94 -19.70
C ASN A 386 12.93 -31.97 -20.81
N SER A 387 12.02 -32.09 -21.79
CA SER A 387 12.20 -32.96 -22.96
C SER A 387 13.36 -32.54 -23.86
N ALA A 388 13.68 -31.24 -23.90
CA ALA A 388 14.79 -30.68 -24.65
C ALA A 388 16.14 -30.66 -23.90
N GLY A 389 16.21 -31.26 -22.69
CA GLY A 389 17.44 -31.31 -21.89
C GLY A 389 17.90 -29.96 -21.32
N VAL A 390 17.03 -28.94 -21.30
CA VAL A 390 17.37 -27.61 -20.79
C VAL A 390 17.41 -27.64 -19.26
N SER A 391 18.53 -27.21 -18.68
CA SER A 391 18.73 -27.20 -17.22
C SER A 391 17.63 -26.40 -16.50
N LYS A 392 17.06 -27.00 -15.44
CA LYS A 392 15.98 -26.42 -14.61
C LYS A 392 16.30 -25.03 -14.04
N SER A 393 17.59 -24.68 -13.91
CA SER A 393 18.03 -23.38 -13.35
C SER A 393 17.71 -22.18 -14.26
N LEU A 394 17.60 -22.38 -15.58
CA LEU A 394 17.22 -21.34 -16.55
C LEU A 394 15.70 -21.07 -16.55
N ILE A 395 14.90 -22.05 -16.16
CA ILE A 395 13.43 -21.99 -16.22
C ILE A 395 12.85 -21.17 -15.06
N VAL A 396 13.52 -21.15 -13.89
CA VAL A 396 12.98 -20.49 -12.68
C VAL A 396 13.32 -18.99 -12.64
N LYS A 397 14.44 -18.56 -13.23
CA LYS A 397 14.89 -17.15 -13.21
C LYS A 397 14.08 -16.20 -14.09
N LYS A 398 13.26 -16.69 -15.02
CA LYS A 398 12.49 -15.86 -15.97
C LYS A 398 11.05 -15.55 -15.50
N TYR A 399 10.61 -16.16 -14.40
CA TYR A 399 9.20 -16.12 -13.94
C TYR A 399 9.03 -15.78 -12.45
N LEU A 400 10.12 -15.39 -11.77
CA LEU A 400 10.13 -14.74 -10.45
C LEU A 400 10.67 -13.33 -10.64
#